data_AF-A0A5P2WJK2-F1
#
_entry.id   AF-A0A5P2WJK2-F1
#
_cell.length_a   1.000
_cell.length_b   1.000
_cell.length_c   1.000
_cell.angle_alpha   90.00
_cell.angle_beta   90.00
_cell.angle_gamma   90.00
#
_symmetry.space_group_name_H-M   'P 1'
#
loop_
_entity.id
_entity.type
_entity.pdbx_description
1 polymer ?
#
loop_
_entity_poly.entity_id
_entity_poly.type
_entity_poly.pdbx_seq_one_letter_code
_entity_poly.pdbx_strand_id
1 'polypeptide(L)'
;MTDVVRVQITFTSPSGDRASGCTEESPATVKVRLPEALGDRNVIVDNYTLFTADGAEPPALRLCGELGCTPPATGCTAASYDQALMAIGAPAHTYRSSEECDGKWLVLDFSWRTGPACAGSTEPGCSSRLGDRWFFRAKKSGWEPIIRTSAGGCQDVQRKEPAFPTSLCASLAPLSPSLAPSYPPAS
;
A
#
# COMPACT_ATOMS: atom_id res chain seq x y z
N MET A 1 -10.58 -20.73 -4.58
CA MET A 1 -11.24 -20.12 -3.40
C MET A 1 -10.51 -20.60 -2.18
N THR A 2 -9.89 -19.70 -1.43
CA THR A 2 -9.23 -20.04 -0.16
C THR A 2 -10.33 -20.36 0.85
N ASP A 3 -10.29 -21.54 1.45
CA ASP A 3 -11.22 -21.91 2.52
C ASP A 3 -10.90 -21.10 3.78
N VAL A 4 -11.92 -20.50 4.40
CA VAL A 4 -11.77 -19.56 5.51
C VAL A 4 -12.66 -19.95 6.69
N VAL A 5 -12.08 -19.95 7.88
CA VAL A 5 -12.82 -20.08 9.15
C VAL A 5 -13.24 -18.70 9.60
N ARG A 6 -14.55 -18.48 9.72
CA ARG A 6 -15.10 -17.21 10.21
C ARG A 6 -15.38 -17.26 11.70
N VAL A 7 -14.81 -16.33 12.43
CA VAL A 7 -15.04 -16.12 13.86
C VAL A 7 -15.76 -14.79 14.04
N GLN A 8 -17.06 -14.83 14.31
CA GLN A 8 -17.82 -13.62 14.67
C GLN A 8 -17.75 -13.44 16.18
N ILE A 9 -17.29 -12.26 16.64
CA ILE A 9 -17.32 -11.91 18.05
C ILE A 9 -18.49 -10.97 18.27
N THR A 10 -19.37 -11.31 19.22
CA THR A 10 -20.45 -10.44 19.67
C THR A 10 -20.35 -10.33 21.17
N PHE A 11 -20.22 -9.11 21.67
CA PHE A 11 -20.29 -8.82 23.10
C PHE A 11 -21.48 -7.90 23.36
N THR A 12 -22.04 -8.00 24.54
CA THR A 12 -23.08 -7.08 25.03
C THR A 12 -22.49 -6.33 26.20
N SER A 13 -22.54 -5.00 26.15
CA SER A 13 -22.08 -4.12 27.22
C SER A 13 -23.24 -3.29 27.75
N PRO A 14 -23.37 -3.13 29.08
CA PRO A 14 -24.28 -2.16 29.67
C PRO A 14 -23.79 -0.71 29.48
N SER A 15 -22.59 -0.47 28.92
CA SER A 15 -22.06 0.90 28.71
C SER A 15 -22.94 1.78 27.82
N GLY A 16 -23.77 1.18 26.96
CA GLY A 16 -24.80 1.89 26.19
C GLY A 16 -25.99 2.38 27.05
N ASP A 17 -26.25 1.75 28.20
CA ASP A 17 -27.26 2.16 29.16
C ASP A 17 -26.65 3.15 30.17
N ARG A 18 -26.63 4.43 29.79
CA ARG A 18 -26.12 5.50 30.68
C ARG A 18 -26.90 5.62 31.99
N ALA A 19 -28.13 5.11 32.08
CA ALA A 19 -28.90 5.16 33.33
C ALA A 19 -28.39 4.14 34.36
N SER A 20 -27.68 3.09 33.92
CA SER A 20 -27.08 2.08 34.80
C SER A 20 -25.86 2.57 35.59
N GLY A 21 -25.26 3.70 35.20
CA GLY A 21 -24.03 4.22 35.81
C GLY A 21 -22.74 3.49 35.38
N CYS A 22 -22.83 2.41 34.62
CA CYS A 22 -21.68 1.69 34.07
C CYS A 22 -21.10 2.43 32.86
N THR A 23 -20.26 3.44 33.10
CA THR A 23 -19.71 4.31 32.03
C THR A 23 -18.26 4.02 31.65
N GLU A 24 -17.60 3.13 32.37
CA GLU A 24 -16.20 2.79 32.16
C GLU A 24 -16.05 1.56 31.24
N GLU A 25 -14.98 1.54 30.46
CA GLU A 25 -14.63 0.43 29.57
C GLU A 25 -13.21 -0.06 29.90
N SER A 26 -12.98 -1.37 29.75
CA SER A 26 -11.65 -1.95 29.85
C SER A 26 -11.44 -3.02 28.78
N PRO A 27 -10.20 -3.21 28.27
CA PRO A 27 -9.90 -4.29 27.34
C PRO A 27 -10.13 -5.67 27.99
N ALA A 28 -10.75 -6.58 27.26
CA ALA A 28 -10.95 -7.96 27.67
C ALA A 28 -10.41 -8.94 26.62
N THR A 29 -9.88 -10.07 27.09
CA THR A 29 -9.38 -11.15 26.22
C THR A 29 -10.35 -12.31 26.26
N VAL A 30 -10.86 -12.72 25.09
CA VAL A 30 -11.68 -13.91 24.92
C VAL A 30 -10.88 -15.03 24.25
N LYS A 31 -11.02 -16.26 24.74
CA LYS A 31 -10.43 -17.46 24.10
C LYS A 31 -11.50 -18.18 23.32
N VAL A 32 -11.33 -18.28 22.00
CA VAL A 32 -12.22 -19.04 21.12
C VAL A 32 -11.56 -20.37 20.80
N ARG A 33 -12.29 -21.48 20.97
CA ARG A 33 -11.83 -22.82 20.58
C ARG A 33 -12.60 -23.26 19.34
N LEU A 34 -11.87 -23.60 18.28
CA LEU A 34 -12.46 -24.17 17.08
C LEU A 34 -12.90 -25.62 17.34
N PRO A 35 -14.01 -26.08 16.73
CA PRO A 35 -14.47 -27.46 16.88
C PRO A 35 -13.52 -28.47 16.22
N GLU A 36 -12.72 -28.01 15.25
CA GLU A 36 -11.74 -28.81 14.51
C GLU A 36 -10.41 -28.06 14.42
N ALA A 37 -9.33 -28.78 14.13
CA ALA A 37 -8.02 -28.19 13.90
C ALA A 37 -8.06 -27.21 12.72
N LEU A 38 -7.42 -26.05 12.85
CA LEU A 38 -7.46 -25.02 11.80
C LEU A 38 -6.88 -25.51 10.46
N GLY A 39 -5.83 -26.31 10.49
CA GLY A 39 -5.11 -26.73 9.28
C GLY A 39 -4.53 -25.53 8.54
N ASP A 40 -4.57 -25.55 7.21
CA ASP A 40 -4.04 -24.49 6.34
C ASP A 40 -5.06 -23.38 6.05
N ARG A 41 -6.19 -23.37 6.77
CA ARG A 41 -7.28 -22.41 6.55
C ARG A 41 -6.93 -21.05 7.17
N ASN A 42 -7.29 -19.98 6.47
CA ASN A 42 -7.18 -18.64 7.02
C ASN A 42 -8.34 -18.37 7.99
N VAL A 43 -8.11 -17.54 9.01
CA VAL A 43 -9.14 -17.14 9.97
C VAL A 43 -9.55 -15.71 9.68
N ILE A 44 -10.84 -15.46 9.47
CA ILE A 44 -11.39 -14.11 9.40
C ILE A 44 -12.17 -13.81 10.68
N VAL A 45 -11.77 -12.77 11.39
CA VAL A 45 -12.49 -12.27 12.56
C VAL A 45 -13.45 -11.18 12.12
N ASP A 46 -14.72 -11.36 12.50
CA ASP A 46 -15.88 -10.64 12.02
C ASP A 46 -15.98 -10.69 10.49
N ASN A 47 -15.57 -9.62 9.80
CA ASN A 47 -15.66 -9.51 8.34
C ASN A 47 -14.42 -8.96 7.63
N TYR A 48 -13.38 -8.51 8.35
CA TYR A 48 -12.31 -7.71 7.74
C TYR A 48 -10.91 -8.17 8.16
N THR A 49 -10.75 -8.65 9.39
CA THR A 49 -9.43 -8.97 9.93
C THR A 49 -9.08 -10.41 9.59
N LEU A 50 -8.25 -10.59 8.57
CA LEU A 50 -7.83 -11.89 8.09
C LEU A 50 -6.48 -12.29 8.69
N PHE A 51 -6.37 -13.52 9.13
CA PHE A 51 -5.17 -14.14 9.67
C PHE A 51 -4.84 -15.41 8.90
N THR A 52 -3.55 -15.75 8.85
CA THR A 52 -3.05 -16.95 8.19
C THR A 52 -2.04 -17.68 9.07
N ALA A 53 -2.01 -19.01 8.95
CA ALA A 53 -0.96 -19.82 9.55
C ALA A 53 0.38 -19.69 8.76
N ASP A 54 0.33 -19.23 7.51
CA ASP A 54 1.50 -19.14 6.64
C ASP A 54 2.56 -18.20 7.21
N GLY A 55 3.73 -18.78 7.53
CA GLY A 55 4.87 -18.06 8.10
C GLY A 55 4.69 -17.67 9.57
N ALA A 56 3.70 -18.22 10.27
CA ALA A 56 3.53 -18.08 11.71
C ALA A 56 4.00 -19.35 12.45
N GLU A 57 4.53 -19.18 13.65
CA GLU A 57 4.85 -20.32 14.52
C GLU A 57 3.60 -20.76 15.29
N PRO A 58 3.16 -22.04 15.17
CA PRO A 58 2.01 -22.53 15.92
C PRO A 58 2.17 -22.36 17.44
N PRO A 59 1.12 -21.98 18.18
CA PRO A 59 -0.28 -21.82 17.75
C PRO A 59 -0.65 -20.41 17.27
N ALA A 60 0.33 -19.53 17.03
CA ALA A 60 0.06 -18.16 16.59
C ALA A 60 -0.40 -18.13 15.12
N LEU A 61 -1.11 -17.05 14.77
CA LEU A 61 -1.46 -16.72 13.40
C LEU A 61 -0.89 -15.34 13.05
N ARG A 62 -0.48 -15.18 11.80
CA ARG A 62 -0.01 -13.91 11.27
C ARG A 62 -1.18 -13.10 10.76
N LEU A 63 -1.27 -11.83 11.15
CA LEU A 63 -2.21 -10.88 10.56
C LEU A 63 -1.85 -10.64 9.10
N CYS A 64 -2.84 -10.77 8.22
CA CYS A 64 -2.70 -10.46 6.80
C CYS A 64 -2.71 -8.94 6.60
N GLY A 65 -1.86 -8.44 5.71
CA GLY A 65 -1.79 -7.01 5.41
C GLY A 65 -2.85 -6.58 4.40
N GLU A 66 -2.82 -5.31 4.00
CA GLU A 66 -3.72 -4.74 3.00
C GLU A 66 -3.64 -5.46 1.64
N LEU A 67 -2.48 -6.05 1.32
CA LEU A 67 -2.23 -6.85 0.12
C LEU A 67 -2.68 -8.32 0.27
N GLY A 68 -3.37 -8.65 1.35
CA GLY A 68 -3.81 -10.00 1.68
C GLY A 68 -2.76 -10.83 2.41
N CYS A 69 -3.05 -12.12 2.56
CA CYS A 69 -2.20 -13.05 3.32
C CYS A 69 -0.94 -13.46 2.55
N THR A 70 -1.02 -13.42 1.22
CA THR A 70 0.03 -13.83 0.30
C THR A 70 0.27 -12.68 -0.68
N PRO A 71 0.85 -11.56 -0.20
CA PRO A 71 1.14 -10.44 -1.08
C PRO A 71 2.03 -10.90 -2.23
N PRO A 72 1.88 -10.33 -3.45
CA PRO A 72 2.77 -10.65 -4.55
C PRO A 72 4.23 -10.36 -4.13
N ALA A 73 5.14 -11.23 -4.59
CA ALA A 73 6.55 -10.99 -4.39
C ALA A 73 6.98 -9.73 -5.17
N THR A 74 7.96 -9.01 -4.64
CA THR A 74 8.61 -7.92 -5.36
C THR A 74 9.25 -8.46 -6.64
N GLY A 75 9.13 -7.69 -7.72
CA GLY A 75 9.59 -8.08 -9.05
C GLY A 75 9.04 -7.19 -10.15
N CYS A 76 9.38 -7.50 -11.40
CA CYS A 76 9.00 -6.69 -12.55
C CYS A 76 7.67 -7.16 -13.14
N THR A 77 6.59 -6.98 -12.38
CA THR A 77 5.22 -7.37 -12.76
C THR A 77 4.22 -6.31 -12.35
N ALA A 78 3.09 -6.23 -13.05
CA ALA A 78 2.03 -5.26 -12.75
C ALA A 78 1.55 -5.34 -11.29
N ALA A 79 1.29 -6.55 -10.77
CA ALA A 79 0.84 -6.74 -9.39
C ALA A 79 1.86 -6.26 -8.35
N SER A 80 3.15 -6.43 -8.65
CA SER A 80 4.25 -5.93 -7.81
C SER A 80 4.34 -4.40 -7.84
N TYR A 81 4.08 -3.76 -8.98
CA TYR A 81 4.03 -2.30 -9.08
C TYR A 81 2.81 -1.70 -8.37
N ASP A 82 1.67 -2.38 -8.41
CA ASP A 82 0.49 -1.99 -7.64
C ASP A 82 0.77 -2.04 -6.12
N GLN A 83 1.52 -3.06 -5.66
CA GLN A 83 2.05 -3.09 -4.28
C GLN A 83 2.95 -1.87 -3.98
N ALA A 84 3.81 -1.46 -4.91
CA ALA A 84 4.67 -0.28 -4.71
C ALA A 84 3.85 1.01 -4.57
N LEU A 85 2.79 1.17 -5.37
CA LEU A 85 1.86 2.30 -5.28
C LEU A 85 1.12 2.32 -3.94
N MET A 86 0.70 1.16 -3.44
CA MET A 86 0.07 1.07 -2.11
C MET A 86 1.06 1.43 -0.99
N ALA A 87 2.32 1.01 -1.08
CA ALA A 87 3.35 1.29 -0.07
C ALA A 87 3.62 2.79 0.14
N ILE A 88 3.33 3.63 -0.85
CA ILE A 88 3.46 5.10 -0.76
C ILE A 88 2.11 5.82 -0.60
N GLY A 89 1.01 5.07 -0.48
CA GLY A 89 -0.34 5.65 -0.42
C GLY A 89 -0.71 6.46 -1.67
N ALA A 90 -0.32 5.98 -2.86
CA ALA A 90 -0.61 6.68 -4.10
C ALA A 90 -2.14 6.88 -4.28
N PRO A 91 -2.57 8.01 -4.87
CA PRO A 91 -3.99 8.28 -5.07
C PRO A 91 -4.72 7.19 -5.85
N ALA A 92 -6.01 7.01 -5.54
CA ALA A 92 -6.88 6.16 -6.34
C ALA A 92 -6.90 6.64 -7.81
N HIS A 93 -7.08 5.70 -8.75
CA HIS A 93 -7.04 5.97 -10.19
C HIS A 93 -5.71 6.56 -10.69
N THR A 94 -4.61 6.13 -10.07
CA THR A 94 -3.27 6.38 -10.57
C THR A 94 -3.02 5.64 -11.89
N TYR A 95 -2.33 6.32 -12.81
CA TYR A 95 -1.83 5.79 -14.06
C TYR A 95 -0.32 5.64 -13.95
N ARG A 96 0.20 4.44 -14.22
CA ARG A 96 1.64 4.21 -14.35
C ARG A 96 2.11 4.82 -15.68
N SER A 97 3.05 5.75 -15.58
CA SER A 97 3.56 6.52 -16.72
C SER A 97 4.83 5.89 -17.29
N SER A 98 5.69 5.34 -16.42
CA SER A 98 6.85 4.52 -16.80
C SER A 98 7.34 3.68 -15.62
N GLU A 99 7.92 2.52 -15.93
CA GLU A 99 8.45 1.57 -14.96
C GLU A 99 9.86 1.10 -15.36
N GLU A 100 10.85 1.31 -14.50
CA GLU A 100 12.22 0.78 -14.66
C GLU A 100 12.51 -0.20 -13.53
N CYS A 101 12.75 -1.48 -13.84
CA CYS A 101 12.85 -2.53 -12.83
C CYS A 101 13.90 -3.57 -13.18
N ASP A 102 14.69 -3.98 -12.19
CA ASP A 102 15.65 -5.09 -12.31
C ASP A 102 15.35 -6.26 -11.35
N GLY A 103 14.21 -6.21 -10.67
CA GLY A 103 13.74 -7.20 -9.69
C GLY A 103 14.24 -6.94 -8.26
N LYS A 104 15.28 -6.14 -8.07
CA LYS A 104 15.77 -5.70 -6.75
C LYS A 104 15.45 -4.23 -6.47
N TRP A 105 15.36 -3.45 -7.54
CA TRP A 105 15.11 -2.02 -7.53
C TRP A 105 14.00 -1.69 -8.53
N LEU A 106 13.29 -0.61 -8.23
CA LEU A 106 12.20 -0.11 -9.05
C LEU A 106 12.24 1.41 -9.06
N VAL A 107 12.09 1.99 -10.25
CA VAL A 107 11.70 3.38 -10.45
C VAL A 107 10.30 3.38 -11.02
N LEU A 108 9.40 4.13 -10.40
CA LEU A 108 8.03 4.23 -10.83
C LEU A 108 7.66 5.70 -10.99
N ASP A 109 7.32 6.07 -12.23
CA ASP A 109 6.68 7.34 -12.53
C ASP A 109 5.19 7.08 -12.65
N PHE A 110 4.40 7.89 -11.96
CA PHE A 110 2.95 7.77 -12.03
C PHE A 110 2.29 9.13 -11.99
N SER A 111 1.03 9.16 -12.43
CA SER A 111 0.22 10.37 -12.44
C SER A 111 -1.22 10.08 -12.05
N TRP A 112 -1.90 11.09 -11.53
CA TRP A 112 -3.33 11.02 -11.20
C TRP A 112 -4.02 12.30 -11.67
N ARG A 113 -5.31 12.18 -11.99
CA ARG A 113 -6.12 13.34 -12.39
C ARG A 113 -6.44 14.18 -11.17
N THR A 114 -6.34 15.51 -11.31
CA THR A 114 -6.70 16.49 -10.28
C THR A 114 -7.82 17.43 -10.70
N GLY A 115 -8.26 17.34 -11.95
CA GLY A 115 -9.35 18.13 -12.50
C GLY A 115 -10.74 17.54 -12.25
N PRO A 116 -11.81 18.32 -12.51
CA PRO A 116 -13.17 17.85 -12.43
C PRO A 116 -13.45 16.69 -13.40
N ALA A 117 -14.44 15.86 -13.08
CA ALA A 117 -14.93 14.81 -13.96
C ALA A 117 -15.70 15.42 -15.14
N CYS A 118 -14.97 15.81 -16.18
CA CYS A 118 -15.54 16.37 -17.38
C CYS A 118 -15.87 15.24 -18.37
N ALA A 119 -17.15 14.93 -18.54
CA ALA A 119 -17.60 13.92 -19.50
C ALA A 119 -17.34 14.36 -20.95
N GLY A 120 -16.11 14.19 -21.44
CA GLY A 120 -15.71 14.50 -22.82
C GLY A 120 -15.47 15.98 -23.15
N SER A 121 -15.51 16.89 -22.16
CA SER A 121 -15.14 18.29 -22.37
C SER A 121 -13.63 18.48 -22.52
N THR A 122 -13.23 19.41 -23.39
CA THR A 122 -11.84 19.78 -23.68
C THR A 122 -11.37 20.97 -22.86
N GLU A 123 -12.09 21.37 -21.81
CA GLU A 123 -11.65 22.46 -20.94
C GLU A 123 -10.28 22.14 -20.31
N PRO A 124 -9.36 23.12 -20.18
CA PRO A 124 -7.99 22.86 -19.75
C PRO A 124 -7.88 22.14 -18.40
N GLY A 125 -8.81 22.41 -17.48
CA GLY A 125 -8.84 21.76 -16.15
C GLY A 125 -9.13 20.25 -16.23
N CYS A 126 -9.82 19.78 -17.26
CA CYS A 126 -10.26 18.39 -17.39
C CYS A 126 -9.12 17.39 -17.65
N SER A 127 -8.02 17.87 -18.21
CA SER A 127 -6.78 17.11 -18.41
C SER A 127 -5.74 17.31 -17.31
N SER A 128 -6.07 18.11 -16.28
CA SER A 128 -5.13 18.40 -15.19
C SER A 128 -4.69 17.13 -14.48
N ARG A 129 -3.38 16.97 -14.34
CA ARG A 129 -2.74 15.85 -13.68
C ARG A 129 -1.62 16.34 -12.81
N LEU A 130 -1.40 15.63 -11.70
CA LEU A 130 -0.15 15.67 -10.97
C LEU A 130 0.53 14.31 -11.14
N GLY A 131 1.83 14.26 -10.89
CA GLY A 131 2.60 13.04 -10.96
C GLY A 131 3.87 13.11 -10.15
N ASP A 132 4.34 11.92 -9.78
CA ASP A 132 5.50 11.70 -8.94
C ASP A 132 6.38 10.61 -9.52
N ARG A 133 7.65 10.67 -9.18
CA ARG A 133 8.62 9.59 -9.38
C ARG A 133 9.11 9.12 -8.02
N TRP A 134 9.02 7.82 -7.82
CA TRP A 134 9.51 7.15 -6.63
C TRP A 134 10.52 6.07 -6.97
N PHE A 135 11.50 5.93 -6.09
CA PHE A 135 12.53 4.90 -6.14
C PHE A 135 12.32 3.93 -4.99
N PHE A 136 12.45 2.63 -5.25
CA PHE A 136 12.15 1.58 -4.29
C PHE A 136 13.24 0.51 -4.23
N ARG A 137 13.31 -0.15 -3.08
CA ARG A 137 14.12 -1.34 -2.83
C ARG A 137 13.22 -2.54 -2.54
N ALA A 138 13.52 -3.68 -3.14
CA ALA A 138 12.85 -4.93 -2.83
C ALA A 138 13.19 -5.40 -1.40
N LYS A 139 12.17 -5.75 -0.62
CA LYS A 139 12.27 -6.48 0.65
C LYS A 139 11.37 -7.71 0.61
N LYS A 140 11.55 -8.59 1.60
CA LYS A 140 10.64 -9.72 1.83
C LYS A 140 9.20 -9.26 2.11
N SER A 141 9.03 -8.11 2.74
CA SER A 141 7.73 -7.53 3.09
C SER A 141 7.07 -6.75 1.93
N GLY A 142 7.76 -6.55 0.82
CA GLY A 142 7.29 -5.71 -0.30
C GLY A 142 8.32 -4.68 -0.74
N TRP A 143 7.88 -3.71 -1.54
CA TRP A 143 8.70 -2.58 -1.95
C TRP A 143 8.86 -1.58 -0.80
N GLU A 144 10.10 -1.27 -0.46
CA GLU A 144 10.45 -0.20 0.50
C GLU A 144 10.75 1.09 -0.29
N PRO A 145 10.00 2.18 -0.06
CA PRO A 145 10.26 3.46 -0.72
C PRO A 145 11.55 4.11 -0.19
N ILE A 146 12.36 4.64 -1.10
CA ILE A 146 13.66 5.28 -0.80
C ILE A 146 13.53 6.80 -0.85
N ILE A 147 13.06 7.33 -1.99
CA ILE A 147 12.96 8.77 -2.22
C ILE A 147 11.90 9.08 -3.28
N ARG A 148 11.24 10.23 -3.09
CA ARG A 148 10.41 10.93 -4.08
C ARG A 148 11.21 12.08 -4.69
N THR A 149 11.22 12.21 -6.01
CA THR A 149 11.83 13.36 -6.69
C THR A 149 11.16 13.60 -8.04
N SER A 150 11.33 14.80 -8.60
CA SER A 150 11.00 15.11 -9.99
C SER A 150 12.25 15.26 -10.87
N ALA A 151 13.45 15.14 -10.28
CA ALA A 151 14.71 15.25 -11.00
C ALA A 151 14.94 14.05 -11.93
N GLY A 152 15.71 14.32 -12.98
CA GLY A 152 16.28 13.27 -13.84
C GLY A 152 17.56 12.69 -13.26
N GLY A 153 18.02 11.58 -13.84
CA GLY A 153 19.28 10.95 -13.45
C GLY A 153 19.25 10.22 -12.11
N CYS A 154 20.45 9.84 -11.65
CA CYS A 154 20.64 8.98 -10.48
C CYS A 154 21.06 9.71 -9.20
N GLN A 155 21.41 10.99 -9.28
CA GLN A 155 22.14 11.68 -8.23
C GLN A 155 21.41 11.65 -6.87
N ASP A 156 20.11 11.92 -6.86
CA ASP A 156 19.35 12.02 -5.61
C ASP A 156 19.11 10.66 -4.95
N VAL A 157 18.79 9.63 -5.75
CA VAL A 157 18.61 8.28 -5.22
C VAL A 157 19.94 7.70 -4.73
N GLN A 158 21.04 7.87 -5.48
CA GLN A 158 22.35 7.34 -5.07
C GLN A 158 22.94 8.05 -3.86
N ARG A 159 22.53 9.29 -3.58
CA ARG A 159 22.87 9.97 -2.32
C ARG A 159 22.21 9.32 -1.11
N LYS A 160 21.02 8.76 -1.27
CA LYS A 160 20.25 8.08 -0.21
C LYS A 160 20.56 6.58 -0.13
N GLU A 161 20.77 5.95 -1.28
CA GLU A 161 21.04 4.53 -1.44
C GLU A 161 22.14 4.34 -2.50
N PRO A 162 23.42 4.41 -2.10
CA PRO A 162 24.56 4.33 -3.01
C PRO A 162 24.62 3.05 -3.85
N ALA A 163 23.94 1.97 -3.41
CA ALA A 163 23.86 0.72 -4.16
C ALA A 163 22.81 0.74 -5.29
N PHE A 164 22.08 1.85 -5.47
CA PHE A 164 21.07 1.96 -6.52
C PHE A 164 21.71 1.91 -7.93
N PRO A 165 21.24 1.02 -8.82
CA PRO A 165 21.89 0.76 -10.09
C PRO A 165 21.71 1.94 -11.05
N THR A 166 22.83 2.44 -11.56
CA THR A 166 22.85 3.54 -12.54
C THR A 166 22.03 3.22 -13.78
N SER A 167 21.95 1.95 -14.20
CA SER A 167 21.19 1.54 -15.39
C SER A 167 19.70 1.85 -15.32
N LEU A 168 19.10 1.95 -14.13
CA LEU A 168 17.66 2.24 -13.97
C LEU A 168 17.35 3.74 -13.96
N CYS A 169 18.35 4.60 -13.89
CA CYS A 169 18.14 6.04 -13.71
C CYS A 169 18.97 6.94 -14.63
N ALA A 170 20.00 6.43 -15.31
CA ALA A 170 20.91 7.24 -16.11
C ALA A 170 20.23 8.00 -17.25
N SER A 171 19.22 7.38 -17.89
CA SER A 171 18.47 7.95 -19.02
C SER A 171 17.21 8.70 -18.58
N LEU A 172 16.89 8.73 -17.29
CA LEU A 172 15.66 9.36 -16.82
C LEU A 172 15.74 10.87 -16.98
N ALA A 173 14.87 11.41 -17.83
CA ALA A 173 14.63 12.85 -17.88
C ALA A 173 13.91 13.31 -16.59
N PRO A 174 14.02 14.59 -16.21
CA PRO A 174 13.14 15.18 -15.20
C PRO A 174 11.66 14.98 -15.54
N LEU A 175 10.81 14.84 -14.52
CA LEU A 175 9.37 14.83 -14.72
C LEU A 175 8.91 16.13 -15.38
N SER A 176 7.86 16.04 -16.20
CA SER A 176 7.25 17.23 -16.78
C SER A 176 6.87 18.23 -15.68
N PRO A 177 7.20 19.53 -15.81
CA PRO A 177 6.78 20.56 -14.85
C PRO A 177 5.26 20.63 -14.66
N SER A 178 4.49 20.17 -15.65
CA SER A 178 3.03 20.07 -15.54
C SER A 178 2.55 19.00 -14.55
N LEU A 179 3.35 17.95 -14.33
CA LEU A 179 3.05 16.87 -13.39
C LEU A 179 3.58 17.15 -11.98
N ALA A 180 4.75 17.78 -11.90
CA ALA A 180 5.37 18.17 -10.64
C ALA A 180 5.62 19.68 -10.58
N PRO A 181 4.56 20.51 -10.57
CA PRO A 181 4.71 21.96 -10.49
C PRO A 181 5.39 22.33 -9.17
N SER A 182 6.53 23.01 -9.28
CA SER A 182 7.18 23.67 -8.15
C SER A 182 6.31 24.84 -7.71
N TYR A 183 5.48 24.66 -6.69
CA TYR A 183 4.74 25.79 -6.13
C TYR A 183 5.71 26.64 -5.29
N PRO A 184 5.85 27.96 -5.55
CA PRO A 184 6.48 28.84 -4.58
C PRO A 184 5.68 28.80 -3.27
N PRO A 185 6.32 28.96 -2.10
CA PRO A 185 5.58 29.06 -0.84
C PRO A 185 4.57 30.20 -0.92
N ALA A 186 3.40 30.03 -0.30
CA ALA A 186 2.43 31.11 -0.15
C ALA A 186 3.13 32.33 0.48
N SER A 187 3.01 33.47 -0.19
CA SER A 187 3.58 34.76 0.26
C SER A 187 2.93 35.28 1.51
#